data_AF-A0A952R0I9-F1
#
_entry.id   AF-A0A952R0I9-F1
#
_cell.length_a   1.000
_cell.length_b   1.000
_cell.length_c   1.000
_cell.angle_alpha   90.00
_cell.angle_beta   90.00
_cell.angle_gamma   90.00
#
_symmetry.space_group_name_H-M   'P 1'
#
loop_
_entity.id
_entity.type
_entity.pdbx_description
1 polymer ?
#
loop_
_entity_poly.entity_id
_entity_poly.type
_entity_poly.pdbx_seq_one_letter_code
_entity_poly.pdbx_strand_id
1 'polypeptide(L)'
;MKISAALNAVLLRLSVAVVTAVSIAMGVAQSASFDFATWGVRPGYRLAIDSSGYFMPTAVAMVPNPGTGPDDVAYFVAELRGSIKVVTNARVIHHFGEVTTAGRQDTTLGGESQHGLAGLCLAPEEGLLFATYTEPDSLGTLRNRIAKFRSTPITYGLTAVETTYIGEILADYPSSPAHQIGGCVVLGDELYLGVGDGGRSLSAADPELLVGKIVCMDFSGQPCREPAFQTGGPSAYTYAYGFRNPFGLVARGNELFAAENGIDLDRFVKITKGADHLWRGSDEDIASMAEVVFPRAMGPVQTAWVPAGTHFMDPDWSGHFVSAIFGTKEIPGGIISYGGTDDNDLDRSPSFLIENVGPRQTQPFAGVAVGPDGLYVVPMLDVGGGGGAVVRLYYDPVHAHPVRTSSPRGLFQPPGMRYLTSLGCTGCHNIEGIGGGIGPALNNFDAMWGMTRYLNTAEFEEILKRRDPRAPDAPSWFETARSEILAESGTQRVWVWLGYFLKNPRFAEPDVQMPNLDLTDEQIDGVRSELFAALRMSYRQPTPPFTTRAIDFVKRNARYLGLGVVAGSLATATLLVGSAFLFRWSRRRTRS
;
A
#
# COMPACT_ATOMS: atom_id res chain seq x y z
N MET A 1 42.17 3.89 66.81
CA MET A 1 42.46 3.24 65.51
C MET A 1 41.30 2.45 64.88
N LYS A 2 40.03 2.55 65.35
CA LYS A 2 38.88 1.83 64.74
C LYS A 2 37.86 2.72 64.01
N ILE A 3 37.94 4.05 64.14
CA ILE A 3 36.96 4.98 63.54
C ILE A 3 37.36 5.40 62.11
N SER A 4 38.66 5.45 61.79
CA SER A 4 39.18 5.85 60.47
C SER A 4 38.88 4.83 59.36
N ALA A 5 38.90 3.52 59.66
CA ALA A 5 38.63 2.48 58.66
C ALA A 5 37.15 2.43 58.25
N ALA A 6 36.22 2.70 59.17
CA ALA A 6 34.79 2.71 58.89
C ALA A 6 34.38 3.92 58.03
N LEU A 7 34.96 5.10 58.27
CA LEU A 7 34.68 6.29 57.47
C LEU A 7 35.19 6.15 56.03
N ASN A 8 36.39 5.60 55.84
CA ASN A 8 36.94 5.37 54.50
C ASN A 8 36.16 4.31 53.72
N ALA A 9 35.62 3.29 54.38
CA ALA A 9 34.78 2.28 53.73
C ALA A 9 33.41 2.84 53.31
N VAL A 10 32.83 3.76 54.09
CA VAL A 10 31.56 4.42 53.76
C VAL A 10 31.74 5.43 52.62
N LEU A 11 32.81 6.24 52.67
CA LEU A 11 33.14 7.19 51.59
C LEU A 11 33.43 6.47 50.27
N LEU A 12 34.18 5.36 50.29
CA LEU A 12 34.48 4.57 49.09
C LEU A 12 33.21 3.93 48.50
N ARG A 13 32.28 3.46 49.34
CA ARG A 13 30.99 2.89 48.89
C ARG A 13 30.04 3.95 48.34
N LEU A 14 30.04 5.16 48.90
CA LEU A 14 29.29 6.30 48.36
C LEU A 14 29.86 6.80 47.03
N SER A 15 31.18 6.88 46.90
CA SER A 15 31.81 7.27 45.62
C SER A 15 31.64 6.20 44.53
N VAL A 16 31.71 4.91 44.87
CA VAL A 16 31.42 3.84 43.91
C VAL A 16 29.95 3.87 43.51
N ALA A 17 29.00 4.00 44.45
CA ALA A 17 27.57 4.08 44.14
C ALA A 17 27.19 5.32 43.31
N VAL A 18 27.83 6.47 43.53
CA VAL A 18 27.64 7.67 42.70
C VAL A 18 28.27 7.49 41.31
N VAL A 19 29.43 6.84 41.20
CA VAL A 19 30.04 6.55 39.89
C VAL A 19 29.28 5.47 39.11
N THR A 20 28.70 4.45 39.76
CA THR A 20 27.79 3.51 39.08
C THR A 20 26.44 4.17 38.76
N ALA A 21 25.88 5.03 39.61
CA ALA A 21 24.66 5.75 39.27
C ALA A 21 24.86 6.74 38.10
N VAL A 22 26.02 7.41 38.03
CA VAL A 22 26.39 8.29 36.90
C VAL A 22 26.72 7.46 35.66
N SER A 23 27.32 6.27 35.78
CA SER A 23 27.58 5.39 34.63
C SER A 23 26.33 4.66 34.13
N ILE A 24 25.33 4.42 34.99
CA ILE A 24 24.01 3.90 34.61
C ILE A 24 23.15 5.03 34.01
N ALA A 25 23.26 6.26 34.50
CA ALA A 25 22.60 7.43 33.89
C ALA A 25 23.24 7.85 32.54
N MET A 26 24.56 7.68 32.39
CA MET A 26 25.27 7.91 31.11
C MET A 26 25.22 6.70 30.17
N GLY A 27 24.81 5.53 30.67
CA GLY A 27 24.62 4.29 29.91
C GLY A 27 23.22 4.11 29.31
N VAL A 28 22.28 5.05 29.57
CA VAL A 28 20.90 5.02 29.04
C VAL A 28 20.58 6.38 28.41
N ALA A 29 21.34 6.73 27.40
CA ALA A 29 20.94 7.66 26.35
C ALA A 29 21.80 7.36 25.12
N GLN A 30 21.73 6.12 24.63
CA GLN A 30 22.05 5.90 23.23
C GLN A 30 20.97 6.69 22.48
N SER A 31 21.30 7.89 22.00
CA SER A 31 20.38 8.71 21.21
C SER A 31 19.84 7.80 20.11
N ALA A 32 18.53 7.54 20.11
CA ALA A 32 17.88 6.78 19.07
C ALA A 32 18.32 7.36 17.71
N SER A 33 19.11 6.60 16.96
CA SER A 33 19.57 7.03 15.64
C SER A 33 18.51 6.62 14.64
N PHE A 34 17.68 7.58 14.23
CA PHE A 34 16.72 7.35 13.16
C PHE A 34 17.45 7.33 11.82
N ASP A 35 17.30 6.22 11.09
CA ASP A 35 17.83 6.06 9.74
C ASP A 35 16.70 5.96 8.72
N PHE A 36 16.74 6.85 7.73
CA PHE A 36 15.78 6.94 6.62
C PHE A 36 16.37 6.42 5.30
N ALA A 37 17.51 5.71 5.33
CA ALA A 37 18.20 5.24 4.11
C ALA A 37 17.34 4.32 3.22
N THR A 38 16.35 3.64 3.78
CA THR A 38 15.40 2.79 3.03
C THR A 38 14.17 3.53 2.56
N TRP A 39 14.06 4.84 2.78
CA TRP A 39 12.91 5.64 2.39
C TRP A 39 13.29 6.58 1.26
N GLY A 40 12.73 6.33 0.07
CA GLY A 40 12.77 7.26 -1.04
C GLY A 40 11.77 8.37 -0.82
N VAL A 41 12.17 9.61 -1.03
CA VAL A 41 11.31 10.79 -0.84
C VAL A 41 11.23 11.57 -2.14
N ARG A 42 10.06 12.16 -2.41
CA ARG A 42 9.86 13.00 -3.60
C ARG A 42 10.91 14.12 -3.63
N PRO A 43 11.51 14.43 -4.80
CA PRO A 43 12.47 15.52 -4.90
C PRO A 43 11.93 16.83 -4.32
N GLY A 44 12.79 17.57 -3.63
CA GLY A 44 12.42 18.83 -2.98
C GLY A 44 11.89 18.70 -1.55
N TYR A 45 11.56 17.50 -1.09
CA TYR A 45 11.04 17.28 0.25
C TYR A 45 12.09 16.75 1.23
N ARG A 46 11.87 17.04 2.50
CA ARG A 46 12.71 16.66 3.64
C ARG A 46 11.89 15.96 4.71
N LEU A 47 12.54 15.03 5.42
CA LEU A 47 11.99 14.35 6.59
C LEU A 47 12.62 14.90 7.88
N ALA A 48 11.82 14.96 8.93
CA ALA A 48 12.29 15.19 10.30
C ALA A 48 11.47 14.32 11.26
N ILE A 49 12.12 13.77 12.29
CA ILE A 49 11.39 13.19 13.42
C ILE A 49 10.74 14.33 14.18
N ASP A 50 9.42 14.25 14.37
CA ASP A 50 8.68 15.23 15.16
C ASP A 50 8.52 14.75 16.61
N SER A 51 8.17 13.48 16.79
CA SER A 51 8.15 12.81 18.10
C SER A 51 8.43 11.31 17.97
N SER A 52 8.82 10.65 19.06
CA SER A 52 9.18 9.24 19.06
C SER A 52 8.92 8.54 20.39
N GLY A 53 8.90 7.20 20.37
CA GLY A 53 8.62 6.36 21.54
C GLY A 53 7.27 5.67 21.47
N TYR A 54 6.71 5.54 20.26
CA TYR A 54 5.44 4.86 20.03
C TYR A 54 5.63 3.37 19.81
N PHE A 55 4.61 2.59 20.15
CA PHE A 55 4.52 1.17 19.88
C PHE A 55 3.42 0.90 18.84
N MET A 56 3.82 0.58 17.62
CA MET A 56 2.91 0.33 16.49
C MET A 56 1.82 1.39 16.31
N PRO A 57 2.21 2.66 16.06
CA PRO A 57 1.24 3.71 15.89
C PRO A 57 0.41 3.50 14.60
N THR A 58 -0.89 3.76 14.67
CA THR A 58 -1.86 3.43 13.61
C THR A 58 -2.54 4.65 13.00
N ALA A 59 -2.67 5.75 13.73
CA ALA A 59 -3.27 6.98 13.24
C ALA A 59 -2.71 8.20 13.97
N VAL A 60 -2.79 9.35 13.31
CA VAL A 60 -2.50 10.66 13.91
C VAL A 60 -3.69 11.60 13.68
N ALA A 61 -4.02 12.41 14.69
CA ALA A 61 -5.07 13.42 14.60
C ALA A 61 -4.55 14.77 15.12
N MET A 62 -4.45 15.76 14.24
CA MET A 62 -3.93 17.08 14.56
C MET A 62 -4.99 17.93 15.26
N VAL A 63 -4.62 18.61 16.35
CA VAL A 63 -5.45 19.67 16.91
C VAL A 63 -5.33 20.88 15.97
N PRO A 64 -6.43 21.40 15.39
CA PRO A 64 -6.35 22.43 14.36
C PRO A 64 -5.69 23.74 14.83
N ASN A 65 -5.92 24.13 16.08
CA ASN A 65 -5.39 25.35 16.68
C ASN A 65 -4.79 25.04 18.06
N PRO A 66 -3.61 24.42 18.11
CA PRO A 66 -3.03 23.84 19.33
C PRO A 66 -2.46 24.88 20.31
N GLY A 67 -2.88 26.14 20.24
CA GLY A 67 -2.27 27.22 21.03
C GLY A 67 -0.79 27.45 20.71
N THR A 68 -0.08 28.13 21.61
CA THR A 68 1.34 28.51 21.44
C THR A 68 2.21 28.17 22.65
N GLY A 69 1.58 27.81 23.77
CA GLY A 69 2.26 27.36 24.98
C GLY A 69 2.90 25.99 24.77
N PRO A 70 4.00 25.70 25.49
CA PRO A 70 4.72 24.44 25.35
C PRO A 70 3.90 23.21 25.77
N ASP A 71 2.95 23.38 26.70
CA ASP A 71 2.09 22.32 27.22
C ASP A 71 0.76 22.19 26.46
N ASP A 72 0.47 23.10 25.53
CA ASP A 72 -0.75 23.01 24.73
C ASP A 72 -0.69 21.77 23.82
N VAL A 73 -1.83 21.11 23.62
CA VAL A 73 -1.92 19.85 22.87
C VAL A 73 -1.76 20.10 21.38
N ALA A 74 -0.73 19.50 20.77
CA ALA A 74 -0.44 19.57 19.35
C ALA A 74 -1.25 18.54 18.55
N TYR A 75 -1.23 17.27 18.97
CA TYR A 75 -1.88 16.18 18.26
C TYR A 75 -1.99 14.91 19.12
N PHE A 76 -2.79 13.96 18.63
CA PHE A 76 -2.98 12.64 19.21
C PHE A 76 -2.41 11.56 18.30
N VAL A 77 -1.95 10.46 18.90
CA VAL A 77 -1.44 9.28 18.19
C VAL A 77 -2.13 8.04 18.75
N ALA A 78 -2.74 7.24 17.88
CA ALA A 78 -3.26 5.93 18.22
C ALA A 78 -2.16 4.88 18.13
N GLU A 79 -2.13 3.94 19.07
CA GLU A 79 -1.30 2.74 19.02
C GLU A 79 -2.19 1.51 18.84
N LEU A 80 -1.78 0.57 17.99
CA LEU A 80 -2.58 -0.59 17.57
C LEU A 80 -3.22 -1.36 18.74
N ARG A 81 -2.50 -1.46 19.87
CA ARG A 81 -2.93 -2.19 21.07
C ARG A 81 -3.98 -1.45 21.91
N GLY A 82 -4.36 -0.24 21.55
CA GLY A 82 -5.46 0.50 22.17
C GLY A 82 -5.06 1.74 22.95
N SER A 83 -3.76 2.02 23.12
CA SER A 83 -3.33 3.24 23.81
C SER A 83 -3.47 4.45 22.88
N ILE A 84 -3.92 5.56 23.44
CA ILE A 84 -3.99 6.86 22.78
C ILE A 84 -3.00 7.78 23.48
N LYS A 85 -2.00 8.24 22.73
CA LYS A 85 -1.04 9.24 23.20
C LYS A 85 -1.52 10.63 22.84
N VAL A 86 -1.19 11.59 23.68
CA VAL A 86 -1.32 13.02 23.39
C VAL A 86 0.07 13.65 23.42
N VAL A 87 0.33 14.55 22.49
CA VAL A 87 1.63 15.20 22.32
C VAL A 87 1.45 16.70 22.44
N THR A 88 2.32 17.34 23.22
CA THR A 88 2.30 18.80 23.41
C THR A 88 3.11 19.52 22.33
N ASN A 89 3.01 20.85 22.29
CA ASN A 89 3.87 21.68 21.44
C ASN A 89 5.36 21.50 21.74
N ALA A 90 5.73 21.22 23.00
CA ALA A 90 7.10 20.86 23.39
C ALA A 90 7.48 19.41 23.06
N ARG A 91 6.61 18.66 22.37
CA ARG A 91 6.78 17.23 22.01
C ARG A 91 6.93 16.31 23.21
N VAL A 92 6.36 16.71 24.35
CA VAL A 92 6.20 15.82 25.50
C VAL A 92 5.01 14.91 25.24
N ILE A 93 5.23 13.60 25.39
CA ILE A 93 4.23 12.58 25.14
C ILE A 93 3.59 12.17 26.47
N HIS A 94 2.25 12.21 26.53
CA HIS A 94 1.46 11.73 27.66
C HIS A 94 0.52 10.62 27.22
N HIS A 95 0.05 9.84 28.19
CA HIS A 95 -1.04 8.89 28.00
C HIS A 95 -2.38 9.60 28.14
N PHE A 96 -3.15 9.70 27.05
CA PHE A 96 -4.44 10.39 27.06
C PHE A 96 -5.57 9.48 27.54
N GLY A 97 -5.60 8.25 27.04
CA GLY A 97 -6.66 7.26 27.30
C GLY A 97 -6.35 5.94 26.59
N GLU A 98 -7.18 4.94 26.82
CA GLU A 98 -7.02 3.62 26.21
C GLU A 98 -8.38 2.96 25.90
N VAL A 99 -8.36 2.03 24.96
CA VAL A 99 -9.47 1.11 24.65
C VAL A 99 -8.97 -0.32 24.70
N THR A 100 -9.85 -1.26 25.05
CA THR A 100 -9.52 -2.68 24.99
C THR A 100 -9.56 -3.16 23.54
N THR A 101 -8.48 -3.75 23.06
CA THR A 101 -8.41 -4.30 21.69
C THR A 101 -8.01 -5.76 21.72
N ALA A 102 -8.36 -6.50 20.65
CA ALA A 102 -7.87 -7.87 20.42
C ALA A 102 -6.37 -7.92 20.07
N GLY A 103 -5.74 -6.76 19.83
CA GLY A 103 -4.41 -6.60 19.25
C GLY A 103 -3.28 -7.16 20.13
N ARG A 104 -3.14 -8.48 20.20
CA ARG A 104 -1.97 -9.16 20.80
C ARG A 104 -0.78 -9.24 19.83
N GLN A 105 -0.79 -8.45 18.77
CA GLN A 105 0.18 -8.51 17.69
C GLN A 105 1.51 -7.90 18.13
N ASP A 106 2.60 -8.46 17.63
CA ASP A 106 3.96 -7.94 17.78
C ASP A 106 4.45 -7.36 16.45
N THR A 107 5.69 -6.88 16.44
CA THR A 107 6.31 -6.24 15.28
C THR A 107 6.58 -7.20 14.12
N THR A 108 6.29 -8.50 14.26
CA THR A 108 6.41 -9.45 13.14
C THR A 108 5.28 -9.32 12.13
N LEU A 109 4.18 -8.67 12.51
CA LEU A 109 2.98 -8.45 11.68
C LEU A 109 2.48 -9.75 11.00
N GLY A 110 2.69 -10.91 11.64
CA GLY A 110 2.20 -12.19 11.14
C GLY A 110 0.70 -12.39 11.42
N GLY A 111 -0.02 -13.01 10.47
CA GLY A 111 -1.42 -13.42 10.66
C GLY A 111 -2.42 -12.27 10.60
N GLU A 112 -3.31 -12.17 11.59
CA GLU A 112 -4.43 -11.21 11.70
C GLU A 112 -4.02 -9.74 11.90
N SER A 113 -2.86 -9.34 11.35
CA SER A 113 -2.05 -8.12 11.57
C SER A 113 -2.72 -6.76 11.34
N GLN A 114 -4.04 -6.75 11.14
CA GLN A 114 -4.81 -5.60 10.68
C GLN A 114 -5.83 -5.11 11.72
N HIS A 115 -6.13 -5.88 12.79
CA HIS A 115 -7.11 -5.48 13.79
C HIS A 115 -6.51 -4.77 15.02
N GLY A 116 -7.26 -3.85 15.63
CA GLY A 116 -6.81 -3.05 16.76
C GLY A 116 -7.51 -1.69 16.83
N LEU A 117 -6.84 -0.72 17.45
CA LEU A 117 -7.23 0.69 17.36
C LEU A 117 -6.86 1.23 15.97
N ALA A 118 -7.86 1.59 15.19
CA ALA A 118 -7.75 1.88 13.77
C ALA A 118 -7.68 3.39 13.47
N GLY A 119 -8.61 4.19 14.02
CA GLY A 119 -8.77 5.59 13.65
C GLY A 119 -9.03 6.52 14.83
N LEU A 120 -8.67 7.79 14.62
CA LEU A 120 -8.96 8.90 15.53
C LEU A 120 -9.61 10.05 14.74
N CYS A 121 -10.61 10.69 15.33
CA CYS A 121 -11.12 11.97 14.84
C CYS A 121 -11.53 12.87 16.01
N LEU A 122 -11.50 14.17 15.75
CA LEU A 122 -11.66 15.21 16.77
C LEU A 122 -12.93 16.01 16.49
N ALA A 123 -13.67 16.35 17.53
CA ALA A 123 -14.63 17.45 17.54
C ALA A 123 -14.12 18.52 18.53
N PRO A 124 -13.28 19.47 18.07
CA PRO A 124 -12.58 20.39 18.96
C PRO A 124 -13.51 21.27 19.77
N GLU A 125 -14.56 21.82 19.16
CA GLU A 125 -15.49 22.76 19.83
C GLU A 125 -16.16 22.13 21.06
N GLU A 126 -16.38 20.82 21.05
CA GLU A 126 -16.97 20.05 22.16
C GLU A 126 -15.91 19.40 23.06
N GLY A 127 -14.63 19.47 22.69
CA GLY A 127 -13.54 18.81 23.39
C GLY A 127 -13.63 17.30 23.32
N LEU A 128 -14.12 16.75 22.20
CA LEU A 128 -14.32 15.31 22.03
C LEU A 128 -13.23 14.71 21.12
N LEU A 129 -12.81 13.51 21.48
CA LEU A 129 -12.00 12.63 20.65
C LEU A 129 -12.74 11.30 20.50
N PHE A 130 -12.87 10.83 19.26
CA PHE A 130 -13.45 9.53 18.94
C PHE A 130 -12.35 8.58 18.50
N ALA A 131 -12.45 7.33 18.98
CA ALA A 131 -11.56 6.24 18.62
C ALA A 131 -12.37 5.09 18.04
N THR A 132 -12.00 4.63 16.83
CA THR A 132 -12.60 3.48 16.17
C THR A 132 -11.69 2.27 16.30
N TYR A 133 -12.23 1.15 16.73
CA TYR A 133 -11.42 -0.03 17.01
C TYR A 133 -12.24 -1.32 16.91
N THR A 134 -11.53 -2.45 17.02
CA THR A 134 -12.15 -3.76 17.13
C THR A 134 -11.83 -4.47 18.43
N GLU A 135 -12.82 -5.17 18.95
CA GLU A 135 -12.74 -5.94 20.18
C GLU A 135 -13.55 -7.24 20.04
N PRO A 136 -13.05 -8.39 20.52
CA PRO A 136 -13.82 -9.62 20.54
C PRO A 136 -14.91 -9.55 21.61
N ASP A 137 -16.12 -10.00 21.28
CA ASP A 137 -17.19 -10.19 22.27
C ASP A 137 -16.92 -11.41 23.17
N SER A 138 -17.84 -11.70 24.10
CA SER A 138 -17.72 -12.82 25.04
C SER A 138 -17.68 -14.19 24.37
N LEU A 139 -18.08 -14.29 23.10
CA LEU A 139 -18.01 -15.50 22.29
C LEU A 139 -16.76 -15.54 21.40
N GLY A 140 -15.89 -14.53 21.48
CA GLY A 140 -14.70 -14.39 20.65
C GLY A 140 -14.96 -13.82 19.26
N THR A 141 -16.18 -13.36 18.97
CA THR A 141 -16.50 -12.75 17.67
C THR A 141 -15.95 -11.33 17.64
N LEU A 142 -15.10 -11.00 16.68
CA LEU A 142 -14.56 -9.66 16.52
C LEU A 142 -15.70 -8.68 16.19
N ARG A 143 -15.80 -7.57 16.91
CA ARG A 143 -16.83 -6.54 16.73
C ARG A 143 -16.21 -5.18 16.49
N ASN A 144 -16.90 -4.34 15.71
CA ASN A 144 -16.57 -2.93 15.57
C ASN A 144 -17.04 -2.15 16.80
N ARG A 145 -16.24 -1.18 17.23
CA ARG A 145 -16.47 -0.38 18.45
C ARG A 145 -16.07 1.07 18.23
N ILE A 146 -16.71 1.95 19.00
CA ILE A 146 -16.41 3.38 19.06
C ILE A 146 -16.32 3.79 20.52
N ALA A 147 -15.20 4.41 20.90
CA ALA A 147 -15.07 5.09 22.18
C ALA A 147 -15.07 6.61 21.95
N LYS A 148 -15.78 7.32 22.82
CA LYS A 148 -15.84 8.78 22.88
C LYS A 148 -15.17 9.23 24.17
N PHE A 149 -14.11 10.01 24.03
CA PHE A 149 -13.36 10.62 25.11
C PHE A 149 -13.74 12.09 25.22
N ARG A 150 -14.14 12.53 26.42
CA ARG A 150 -14.36 13.94 26.73
C ARG A 150 -13.10 14.57 27.30
N SER A 151 -12.80 15.78 26.86
CA SER A 151 -11.69 16.60 27.32
C SER A 151 -12.11 18.07 27.39
N THR A 152 -11.14 18.98 27.52
CA THR A 152 -11.39 20.42 27.50
C THR A 152 -11.75 20.88 26.09
N PRO A 153 -12.87 21.59 25.88
CA PRO A 153 -13.21 22.22 24.62
C PRO A 153 -12.08 23.04 24.02
N ILE A 154 -11.92 22.94 22.70
CA ILE A 154 -10.96 23.62 21.81
C ILE A 154 -9.51 23.18 22.03
N THR A 155 -9.02 23.19 23.27
CA THR A 155 -7.60 22.99 23.58
C THR A 155 -7.23 21.55 23.87
N TYR A 156 -8.20 20.73 24.29
CA TYR A 156 -7.98 19.43 24.92
C TYR A 156 -7.11 19.51 26.19
N GLY A 157 -7.11 18.44 26.98
CA GLY A 157 -6.22 18.24 28.12
C GLY A 157 -5.28 17.06 27.89
N LEU A 158 -4.29 16.90 28.77
CA LEU A 158 -3.30 15.82 28.67
C LEU A 158 -3.87 14.42 28.99
N THR A 159 -5.08 14.36 29.54
CA THR A 159 -5.81 13.13 29.85
C THR A 159 -7.29 13.32 29.55
N ALA A 160 -7.98 12.24 29.17
CA ALA A 160 -9.44 12.25 29.08
C ALA A 160 -10.07 12.46 30.47
N VAL A 161 -11.15 13.24 30.51
CA VAL A 161 -11.98 13.45 31.72
C VAL A 161 -12.98 12.32 31.88
N GLU A 162 -13.47 11.77 30.78
CA GLU A 162 -14.42 10.66 30.76
C GLU A 162 -14.28 9.88 29.46
N THR A 163 -14.51 8.57 29.54
CA THR A 163 -14.66 7.69 28.38
C THR A 163 -16.06 7.10 28.39
N THR A 164 -16.75 7.19 27.26
CA THR A 164 -18.04 6.54 27.00
C THR A 164 -17.96 5.74 25.71
N TYR A 165 -18.83 4.76 25.55
CA TYR A 165 -18.92 3.94 24.34
C TYR A 165 -20.23 4.27 23.63
N ILE A 166 -20.17 4.42 22.30
CA ILE A 166 -21.32 4.77 21.46
C ILE A 166 -21.43 3.82 20.27
N GLY A 167 -22.55 3.89 19.55
CA GLY A 167 -22.75 3.06 18.36
C GLY A 167 -22.91 1.57 18.66
N GLU A 168 -23.56 1.21 19.78
CA GLU A 168 -23.80 -0.18 20.20
C GLU A 168 -24.42 -1.03 19.09
N ILE A 169 -25.22 -0.43 18.19
CA ILE A 169 -25.81 -1.11 17.03
C ILE A 169 -24.77 -1.75 16.09
N LEU A 170 -23.54 -1.23 16.05
CA LEU A 170 -22.46 -1.83 15.25
C LEU A 170 -21.98 -3.16 15.85
N ALA A 171 -22.21 -3.38 17.15
CA ALA A 171 -21.82 -4.61 17.84
C ALA A 171 -22.59 -5.84 17.36
N ASP A 172 -23.79 -5.65 16.82
CA ASP A 172 -24.64 -6.76 16.35
C ASP A 172 -24.06 -7.45 15.12
N TYR A 173 -23.21 -6.74 14.37
CA TYR A 173 -22.61 -7.23 13.13
C TYR A 173 -21.18 -7.73 13.36
N PRO A 174 -20.85 -8.99 12.99
CA PRO A 174 -19.50 -9.49 13.11
C PRO A 174 -18.55 -8.73 12.21
N SER A 175 -17.38 -8.38 12.71
CA SER A 175 -16.25 -7.84 11.95
C SER A 175 -15.31 -8.98 11.53
N SER A 176 -14.26 -8.64 10.79
CA SER A 176 -13.16 -9.55 10.49
C SER A 176 -11.82 -8.82 10.55
N PRO A 177 -10.70 -9.53 10.79
CA PRO A 177 -9.39 -8.90 10.92
C PRO A 177 -9.02 -8.01 9.73
N ALA A 178 -9.35 -8.46 8.53
CA ALA A 178 -9.41 -7.65 7.31
C ALA A 178 -10.87 -7.22 7.10
N HIS A 179 -11.15 -5.96 6.75
CA HIS A 179 -12.51 -5.41 6.49
C HIS A 179 -13.32 -5.05 7.74
N GLN A 180 -12.65 -4.41 8.69
CA GLN A 180 -13.23 -3.87 9.92
C GLN A 180 -13.62 -2.39 9.79
N ILE A 181 -13.97 -1.77 10.92
CA ILE A 181 -14.11 -0.32 11.03
C ILE A 181 -12.75 0.39 10.81
N GLY A 182 -12.75 1.39 9.94
CA GLY A 182 -11.58 2.20 9.60
C GLY A 182 -11.57 3.55 10.33
N GLY A 183 -11.07 4.58 9.64
CA GLY A 183 -11.05 5.95 10.14
C GLY A 183 -12.45 6.58 10.32
N CYS A 184 -12.46 7.73 10.99
CA CYS A 184 -13.66 8.54 11.22
C CYS A 184 -13.45 10.00 10.82
N VAL A 185 -14.54 10.69 10.51
CA VAL A 185 -14.56 12.12 10.17
C VAL A 185 -15.70 12.79 10.91
N VAL A 186 -15.44 13.99 11.44
CA VAL A 186 -16.46 14.84 12.05
C VAL A 186 -16.83 15.95 11.06
N LEU A 187 -18.12 16.13 10.79
CA LEU A 187 -18.65 17.24 10.00
C LEU A 187 -19.83 17.87 10.77
N GLY A 188 -19.65 19.11 11.22
CA GLY A 188 -20.59 19.73 12.16
C GLY A 188 -20.71 18.87 13.42
N ASP A 189 -21.95 18.55 13.81
CA ASP A 189 -22.25 17.78 15.03
C ASP A 189 -22.42 16.26 14.76
N GLU A 190 -21.92 15.78 13.61
CA GLU A 190 -22.09 14.41 13.15
C GLU A 190 -20.76 13.71 12.91
N LEU A 191 -20.75 12.42 13.22
CA LEU A 191 -19.65 11.48 13.06
C LEU A 191 -19.93 10.55 11.88
N TYR A 192 -18.97 10.45 10.97
CA TYR A 192 -18.99 9.59 9.79
C TYR A 192 -17.90 8.52 9.92
N LEU A 193 -18.23 7.28 9.58
CA LEU A 193 -17.41 6.09 9.83
C LEU A 193 -17.37 5.18 8.61
N GLY A 194 -16.18 4.74 8.23
CA GLY A 194 -16.05 3.64 7.26
C GLY A 194 -16.14 2.29 7.96
N VAL A 195 -17.11 1.45 7.58
CA VAL A 195 -17.28 0.10 8.12
C VAL A 195 -17.16 -0.92 6.99
N GLY A 196 -16.14 -1.78 7.04
CA GLY A 196 -15.95 -2.85 6.07
C GLY A 196 -17.06 -3.92 6.07
N ASP A 197 -17.10 -4.74 5.03
CA ASP A 197 -18.14 -5.76 4.81
C ASP A 197 -18.00 -7.00 5.72
N GLY A 198 -16.90 -7.11 6.47
CA GLY A 198 -16.60 -8.27 7.31
C GLY A 198 -16.41 -9.57 6.51
N GLY A 199 -16.04 -9.47 5.22
CA GLY A 199 -15.94 -10.60 4.28
C GLY A 199 -17.27 -11.05 3.68
N ARG A 200 -18.35 -10.27 3.84
CA ARG A 200 -19.70 -10.60 3.35
C ARG A 200 -20.12 -9.63 2.24
N SER A 201 -19.57 -9.81 1.04
CA SER A 201 -19.77 -8.88 -0.08
C SER A 201 -21.24 -8.63 -0.43
N LEU A 202 -22.08 -9.68 -0.42
CA LEU A 202 -23.50 -9.53 -0.73
C LEU A 202 -24.28 -8.71 0.31
N SER A 203 -23.84 -8.69 1.57
CA SER A 203 -24.46 -7.90 2.64
C SER A 203 -24.17 -6.40 2.51
N ALA A 204 -23.12 -6.02 1.76
CA ALA A 204 -22.81 -4.61 1.53
C ALA A 204 -23.93 -3.88 0.78
N ALA A 205 -24.71 -4.62 -0.02
CA ALA A 205 -25.86 -4.16 -0.81
C ALA A 205 -27.10 -3.80 0.02
N ASP A 206 -27.20 -4.31 1.25
CA ASP A 206 -28.40 -4.19 2.07
C ASP A 206 -28.23 -3.03 3.06
N PRO A 207 -29.02 -1.93 2.97
CA PRO A 207 -28.91 -0.79 3.87
C PRO A 207 -29.31 -1.13 5.33
N GLU A 208 -29.97 -2.26 5.59
CA GLU A 208 -30.34 -2.72 6.94
C GLU A 208 -29.23 -3.54 7.63
N LEU A 209 -28.09 -3.76 6.97
CA LEU A 209 -26.92 -4.43 7.53
C LEU A 209 -25.74 -3.46 7.60
N LEU A 210 -25.27 -3.12 8.80
CA LEU A 210 -24.20 -2.12 9.02
C LEU A 210 -22.79 -2.64 8.74
N VAL A 211 -22.64 -3.33 7.61
CA VAL A 211 -21.38 -3.86 7.07
C VAL A 211 -21.25 -3.40 5.63
N GLY A 212 -20.06 -2.98 5.24
CA GLY A 212 -19.81 -2.42 3.91
C GLY A 212 -20.52 -1.08 3.69
N LYS A 213 -20.45 -0.20 4.70
CA LYS A 213 -21.20 1.05 4.81
C LYS A 213 -20.29 2.24 5.12
N ILE A 214 -20.77 3.41 4.73
CA ILE A 214 -20.47 4.64 5.47
C ILE A 214 -21.61 4.84 6.46
N VAL A 215 -21.27 4.83 7.74
CA VAL A 215 -22.21 4.99 8.85
C VAL A 215 -22.16 6.44 9.33
N CYS A 216 -23.32 7.02 9.65
CA CYS A 216 -23.43 8.35 10.23
C CYS A 216 -24.28 8.36 11.50
N MET A 217 -23.80 9.08 12.52
CA MET A 217 -24.44 9.24 13.81
C MET A 217 -24.08 10.59 14.44
N ASP A 218 -24.87 11.04 15.41
CA ASP A 218 -24.48 12.17 16.26
C ASP A 218 -23.48 11.76 17.36
N PHE A 219 -23.00 12.73 18.15
CA PHE A 219 -22.05 12.46 19.23
C PHE A 219 -22.63 11.68 20.42
N SER A 220 -23.95 11.47 20.46
CA SER A 220 -24.60 10.58 21.44
C SER A 220 -24.72 9.14 20.93
N GLY A 221 -24.41 8.89 19.65
CA GLY A 221 -24.52 7.59 19.01
C GLY A 221 -25.91 7.31 18.45
N GLN A 222 -26.78 8.32 18.33
CA GLN A 222 -28.06 8.22 17.62
C GLN A 222 -27.85 8.44 16.12
N PRO A 223 -28.77 7.99 15.24
CA PRO A 223 -28.66 8.21 13.81
C PRO A 223 -28.45 9.69 13.45
N CYS A 224 -27.84 9.94 12.30
CA CYS A 224 -27.68 11.29 11.77
C CYS A 224 -29.01 12.05 11.66
N ARG A 225 -28.97 13.38 11.76
CA ARG A 225 -30.17 14.24 11.85
C ARG A 225 -31.09 14.06 10.64
N GLU A 226 -30.50 13.84 9.48
CA GLU A 226 -31.20 13.59 8.23
C GLU A 226 -30.77 12.23 7.65
N PRO A 227 -31.40 11.12 8.07
CA PRO A 227 -31.09 9.79 7.53
C PRO A 227 -31.26 9.73 6.02
N ALA A 228 -30.39 8.99 5.34
CA ALA A 228 -30.51 8.80 3.89
C ALA A 228 -31.64 7.82 3.50
N PHE A 229 -32.05 6.96 4.43
CA PHE A 229 -33.06 5.93 4.23
C PHE A 229 -34.24 6.12 5.20
N GLN A 230 -34.43 5.19 6.13
CA GLN A 230 -35.51 5.25 7.12
C GLN A 230 -35.06 5.96 8.40
N THR A 231 -36.00 6.37 9.25
CA THR A 231 -35.69 7.07 10.51
C THR A 231 -35.50 6.14 11.71
N GLY A 232 -35.60 4.82 11.53
CA GLY A 232 -35.43 3.83 12.60
C GLY A 232 -34.73 2.57 12.10
N GLY A 233 -34.25 1.77 13.05
CA GLY A 233 -33.47 0.56 12.76
C GLY A 233 -32.07 0.86 12.20
N PRO A 234 -31.37 -0.17 11.71
CA PRO A 234 -30.02 -0.04 11.18
C PRO A 234 -29.91 0.92 9.99
N SER A 235 -30.86 0.93 9.05
CA SER A 235 -30.77 1.80 7.88
C SER A 235 -30.81 3.30 8.19
N ALA A 236 -31.27 3.70 9.38
CA ALA A 236 -31.19 5.09 9.83
C ALA A 236 -29.74 5.58 10.00
N TYR A 237 -28.82 4.66 10.31
CA TYR A 237 -27.39 4.94 10.44
C TYR A 237 -26.64 4.87 9.10
N THR A 238 -27.25 4.27 8.06
CA THR A 238 -26.60 4.09 6.77
C THR A 238 -26.60 5.42 6.00
N TYR A 239 -25.43 6.04 5.88
CA TYR A 239 -25.26 7.23 5.04
C TYR A 239 -25.06 6.86 3.57
N ALA A 240 -24.25 5.83 3.31
CA ALA A 240 -24.02 5.25 2.00
C ALA A 240 -23.66 3.77 2.14
N TYR A 241 -23.84 2.98 1.08
CA TYR A 241 -23.65 1.52 1.12
C TYR A 241 -22.95 0.99 -0.13
N GLY A 242 -22.64 -0.31 -0.16
CA GLY A 242 -21.95 -0.94 -1.29
C GLY A 242 -20.42 -0.77 -1.24
N PHE A 243 -19.82 -0.85 -0.05
CA PHE A 243 -18.37 -0.83 0.14
C PHE A 243 -17.83 -2.19 0.63
N ARG A 244 -16.60 -2.51 0.29
CA ARG A 244 -15.79 -3.63 0.79
C ARG A 244 -15.04 -3.25 2.05
N ASN A 245 -14.11 -2.28 1.95
CA ASN A 245 -13.25 -1.87 3.05
C ASN A 245 -12.86 -0.38 2.92
N PRO A 246 -13.79 0.55 3.20
CA PRO A 246 -13.57 2.00 3.07
C PRO A 246 -12.74 2.52 4.26
N PHE A 247 -11.48 2.10 4.35
CA PHE A 247 -10.66 2.32 5.54
C PHE A 247 -10.19 3.78 5.67
N GLY A 248 -9.83 4.41 4.54
CA GLY A 248 -9.36 5.79 4.49
C GLY A 248 -10.46 6.78 4.19
N LEU A 249 -11.15 7.23 5.23
CA LEU A 249 -12.20 8.26 5.13
C LEU A 249 -11.61 9.67 5.27
N VAL A 250 -12.05 10.60 4.42
CA VAL A 250 -11.60 12.00 4.44
C VAL A 250 -12.71 12.95 4.00
N ALA A 251 -12.70 14.18 4.52
CA ALA A 251 -13.54 15.26 4.02
C ALA A 251 -12.73 16.33 3.27
N ARG A 252 -13.35 16.90 2.24
CA ARG A 252 -12.93 18.15 1.59
C ARG A 252 -14.10 19.11 1.62
N GLY A 253 -14.07 20.08 2.55
CA GLY A 253 -15.27 20.84 2.88
C GLY A 253 -16.35 19.91 3.43
N ASN A 254 -17.55 19.94 2.84
CA ASN A 254 -18.67 19.05 3.21
C ASN A 254 -18.75 17.79 2.33
N GLU A 255 -17.81 17.59 1.41
CA GLU A 255 -17.77 16.40 0.56
C GLU A 255 -16.95 15.30 1.24
N LEU A 256 -17.48 14.08 1.27
CA LEU A 256 -16.83 12.90 1.83
C LEU A 256 -16.24 12.03 0.73
N PHE A 257 -15.07 11.44 0.99
CA PHE A 257 -14.40 10.52 0.09
C PHE A 257 -13.84 9.34 0.87
N ALA A 258 -13.74 8.18 0.21
CA ALA A 258 -13.09 7.00 0.73
C ALA A 258 -11.96 6.53 -0.20
N ALA A 259 -10.79 6.28 0.39
CA ALA A 259 -9.82 5.34 -0.15
C ALA A 259 -10.17 3.95 0.38
N GLU A 260 -10.49 3.05 -0.54
CA GLU A 260 -11.09 1.75 -0.24
C GLU A 260 -10.21 0.62 -0.77
N ASN A 261 -10.00 -0.39 0.07
CA ASN A 261 -9.22 -1.56 -0.33
C ASN A 261 -10.10 -2.56 -1.07
N GLY A 262 -9.70 -2.97 -2.27
CA GLY A 262 -10.35 -4.01 -3.08
C GLY A 262 -9.63 -5.36 -3.02
N ILE A 263 -9.80 -6.20 -4.04
CA ILE A 263 -9.17 -7.54 -4.11
C ILE A 263 -7.79 -7.42 -4.76
N ASP A 264 -7.76 -7.21 -6.08
CA ASP A 264 -6.51 -7.02 -6.84
C ASP A 264 -6.23 -5.54 -7.11
N LEU A 265 -7.25 -4.70 -7.07
CA LEU A 265 -7.18 -3.25 -7.26
C LEU A 265 -7.82 -2.53 -6.07
N ASP A 266 -7.42 -1.30 -5.80
CA ASP A 266 -8.06 -0.41 -4.81
C ASP A 266 -8.77 0.75 -5.53
N ARG A 267 -9.62 1.50 -4.82
CA ARG A 267 -10.24 2.72 -5.38
C ARG A 267 -10.17 3.91 -4.45
N PHE A 268 -10.24 5.09 -5.04
CA PHE A 268 -10.63 6.32 -4.37
C PHE A 268 -11.96 6.79 -4.96
N VAL A 269 -12.94 7.06 -4.10
CA VAL A 269 -14.32 7.31 -4.53
C VAL A 269 -14.95 8.41 -3.69
N LYS A 270 -15.74 9.28 -4.32
CA LYS A 270 -16.62 10.21 -3.62
C LYS A 270 -17.82 9.48 -3.03
N ILE A 271 -18.08 9.74 -1.76
CA ILE A 271 -19.20 9.16 -1.04
C ILE A 271 -20.43 10.02 -1.30
N THR A 272 -21.45 9.44 -1.90
CA THR A 272 -22.75 10.11 -2.13
C THR A 272 -23.81 9.59 -1.17
N LYS A 273 -24.45 10.50 -0.42
CA LYS A 273 -25.55 10.19 0.51
C LYS A 273 -26.64 9.37 -0.20
N GLY A 274 -27.01 8.23 0.40
CA GLY A 274 -28.04 7.31 -0.10
C GLY A 274 -27.63 6.45 -1.29
N ALA A 275 -26.42 6.62 -1.85
CA ALA A 275 -26.00 5.88 -3.03
C ALA A 275 -25.41 4.51 -2.71
N ASP A 276 -25.62 3.58 -3.64
CA ASP A 276 -24.96 2.27 -3.71
C ASP A 276 -23.62 2.42 -4.44
N HIS A 277 -22.53 2.04 -3.79
CA HIS A 277 -21.17 2.08 -4.33
C HIS A 277 -20.74 0.71 -4.90
N LEU A 278 -21.73 -0.14 -5.18
CA LEU A 278 -21.71 -1.28 -6.10
C LEU A 278 -20.87 -2.48 -5.71
N TRP A 279 -20.16 -2.50 -4.58
CA TRP A 279 -19.42 -3.69 -4.13
C TRP A 279 -20.31 -4.93 -4.02
N ARG A 280 -20.00 -6.00 -4.79
CA ARG A 280 -20.67 -7.31 -4.74
C ARG A 280 -19.71 -8.50 -4.77
N GLY A 281 -18.39 -8.27 -4.74
CA GLY A 281 -17.39 -9.33 -4.63
C GLY A 281 -16.41 -9.43 -5.80
N SER A 282 -16.42 -8.46 -6.72
CA SER A 282 -15.54 -8.45 -7.90
C SER A 282 -14.70 -7.18 -8.02
N ASP A 283 -13.59 -7.23 -8.75
CA ASP A 283 -12.76 -6.06 -9.01
C ASP A 283 -13.48 -5.04 -9.91
N GLU A 284 -14.39 -5.49 -10.78
CA GLU A 284 -15.26 -4.62 -11.57
C GLU A 284 -16.15 -3.75 -10.67
N ASP A 285 -16.64 -4.32 -9.56
CA ASP A 285 -17.42 -3.56 -8.58
C ASP A 285 -16.56 -2.49 -7.89
N ILE A 286 -15.29 -2.80 -7.58
CA ILE A 286 -14.36 -1.82 -6.99
C ILE A 286 -14.00 -0.75 -8.03
N ALA A 287 -13.75 -1.10 -9.29
CA ALA A 287 -13.45 -0.09 -10.32
C ALA A 287 -14.63 0.86 -10.58
N SER A 288 -15.86 0.40 -10.28
CA SER A 288 -17.07 1.20 -10.47
C SER A 288 -17.10 2.43 -9.56
N MET A 289 -17.61 3.54 -10.11
CA MET A 289 -17.74 4.85 -9.46
C MET A 289 -16.45 5.49 -8.95
N ALA A 290 -15.29 4.86 -9.18
CA ALA A 290 -14.01 5.37 -8.72
C ALA A 290 -13.66 6.70 -9.41
N GLU A 291 -13.22 7.67 -8.61
CA GLU A 291 -12.52 8.86 -9.14
C GLU A 291 -11.09 8.51 -9.54
N VAL A 292 -10.46 7.61 -8.77
CA VAL A 292 -9.16 7.03 -9.09
C VAL A 292 -9.23 5.54 -8.85
N VAL A 293 -8.83 4.75 -9.85
CA VAL A 293 -8.59 3.31 -9.70
C VAL A 293 -7.10 3.11 -9.46
N PHE A 294 -6.76 2.38 -8.40
CA PHE A 294 -5.41 1.89 -8.18
C PHE A 294 -5.34 0.45 -8.72
N PRO A 295 -4.72 0.19 -9.89
CA PRO A 295 -4.77 -1.08 -10.60
C PRO A 295 -4.00 -2.21 -9.89
N ARG A 296 -3.43 -1.92 -8.72
CA ARG A 296 -2.83 -2.89 -7.80
C ARG A 296 -3.23 -2.54 -6.38
N ALA A 297 -3.63 -3.55 -5.62
CA ALA A 297 -3.87 -3.44 -4.20
C ALA A 297 -2.60 -2.93 -3.50
N MET A 298 -2.78 -1.84 -2.76
CA MET A 298 -1.74 -1.12 -2.03
C MET A 298 -2.11 -0.91 -0.57
N GLY A 299 -3.39 -1.05 -0.22
CA GLY A 299 -3.89 -0.94 1.14
C GLY A 299 -3.82 0.48 1.69
N PRO A 300 -4.51 1.47 1.08
CA PRO A 300 -4.66 2.78 1.70
C PRO A 300 -5.39 2.68 3.04
N VAL A 301 -4.93 3.43 4.03
CA VAL A 301 -5.38 3.33 5.43
C VAL A 301 -5.89 4.66 5.98
N GLN A 302 -5.03 5.63 6.31
CA GLN A 302 -5.46 6.99 6.66
C GLN A 302 -5.27 7.91 5.46
N THR A 303 -6.22 8.82 5.23
CA THR A 303 -6.23 9.77 4.10
C THR A 303 -6.45 11.18 4.59
N ALA A 304 -5.78 12.15 3.96
CA ALA A 304 -5.95 13.58 4.23
C ALA A 304 -6.09 14.38 2.92
N TRP A 305 -6.82 15.49 2.97
CA TRP A 305 -6.86 16.48 1.90
C TRP A 305 -5.83 17.58 2.18
N VAL A 306 -4.92 17.85 1.24
CA VAL A 306 -3.92 18.91 1.36
C VAL A 306 -4.28 20.01 0.36
N PRO A 307 -4.77 21.18 0.80
CA PRO A 307 -5.19 22.25 -0.11
C PRO A 307 -4.06 22.80 -1.01
N ALA A 308 -4.45 23.36 -2.14
CA ALA A 308 -3.53 24.14 -2.99
C ALA A 308 -2.93 25.32 -2.21
N GLY A 309 -1.68 25.68 -2.50
CA GLY A 309 -1.00 26.79 -1.82
C GLY A 309 -0.62 26.53 -0.36
N THR A 310 -0.69 25.28 0.11
CA THR A 310 -0.18 24.91 1.44
C THR A 310 1.33 25.20 1.53
N HIS A 311 1.72 26.10 2.44
CA HIS A 311 3.05 26.73 2.45
C HIS A 311 4.25 25.79 2.69
N PHE A 312 4.03 24.60 3.24
CA PHE A 312 5.07 23.59 3.45
C PHE A 312 5.08 22.51 2.35
N MET A 313 4.23 22.63 1.33
CA MET A 313 4.26 21.79 0.14
C MET A 313 5.06 22.47 -0.97
N ASP A 314 5.33 21.73 -2.05
CA ASP A 314 5.89 22.29 -3.28
C ASP A 314 5.06 23.51 -3.72
N PRO A 315 5.68 24.64 -4.14
CA PRO A 315 4.96 25.80 -4.65
C PRO A 315 3.95 25.48 -5.76
N ASP A 316 4.19 24.44 -6.54
CA ASP A 316 3.31 23.98 -7.63
C ASP A 316 2.24 22.97 -7.14
N TRP A 317 2.07 22.79 -5.83
CA TRP A 317 1.06 21.88 -5.27
C TRP A 317 -0.37 22.35 -5.58
N SER A 318 -1.06 21.63 -6.46
CA SER A 318 -2.40 21.95 -6.97
C SER A 318 -3.57 21.44 -6.11
N GLY A 319 -3.28 21.05 -4.87
CA GLY A 319 -4.26 20.49 -3.95
C GLY A 319 -4.59 19.03 -4.27
N HIS A 320 -4.13 18.11 -3.43
CA HIS A 320 -4.28 16.68 -3.66
C HIS A 320 -4.74 15.95 -2.40
N PHE A 321 -5.33 14.77 -2.59
CA PHE A 321 -5.47 13.81 -1.52
C PHE A 321 -4.13 13.11 -1.29
N VAL A 322 -3.88 12.77 -0.03
CA VAL A 322 -2.69 12.05 0.40
C VAL A 322 -3.12 10.88 1.27
N SER A 323 -2.63 9.68 0.98
CA SER A 323 -2.88 8.50 1.82
C SER A 323 -1.60 7.86 2.31
N ALA A 324 -1.63 7.42 3.55
CA ALA A 324 -0.74 6.37 4.02
C ALA A 324 -1.17 5.04 3.39
N ILE A 325 -0.19 4.28 2.89
CA ILE A 325 -0.41 2.95 2.34
C ILE A 325 0.39 1.91 3.12
N PHE A 326 -0.29 0.82 3.49
CA PHE A 326 0.32 -0.29 4.21
C PHE A 326 1.36 -1.01 3.34
N GLY A 327 1.10 -1.11 2.03
CA GLY A 327 1.93 -1.82 1.08
C GLY A 327 1.60 -3.31 0.99
N THR A 328 1.96 -3.91 -0.14
CA THR A 328 1.76 -5.33 -0.46
C THR A 328 3.08 -5.98 -0.86
N LYS A 329 3.03 -7.23 -1.35
CA LYS A 329 4.20 -7.87 -1.95
C LYS A 329 4.66 -7.16 -3.22
N GLU A 330 3.74 -6.49 -3.90
CA GLU A 330 3.98 -5.85 -5.19
C GLU A 330 4.27 -4.35 -5.04
N ILE A 331 3.48 -3.67 -4.21
CA ILE A 331 3.56 -2.23 -3.97
C ILE A 331 4.24 -1.97 -2.61
N PRO A 332 5.27 -1.11 -2.52
CA PRO A 332 5.86 -0.78 -1.22
C PRO A 332 4.89 0.04 -0.37
N GLY A 333 5.06 -0.04 0.95
CA GLY A 333 4.43 0.91 1.87
C GLY A 333 4.99 2.32 1.69
N GLY A 334 4.20 3.33 2.05
CA GLY A 334 4.61 4.72 1.85
C GLY A 334 3.50 5.74 2.07
N ILE A 335 3.75 6.95 1.58
CA ILE A 335 2.77 8.03 1.47
C ILE A 335 2.63 8.37 -0.01
N ILE A 336 1.40 8.37 -0.51
CA ILE A 336 1.09 8.69 -1.90
C ILE A 336 0.24 9.95 -1.99
N SER A 337 0.40 10.73 -3.05
CA SER A 337 -0.51 11.81 -3.43
C SER A 337 -1.26 11.42 -4.69
N TYR A 338 -2.53 11.79 -4.80
CA TYR A 338 -3.37 11.52 -5.97
C TYR A 338 -4.60 12.43 -6.01
N GLY A 339 -5.32 12.39 -7.13
CA GLY A 339 -6.38 13.37 -7.40
C GLY A 339 -5.77 14.77 -7.60
N GLY A 340 -6.58 15.80 -7.71
CA GLY A 340 -6.10 17.16 -7.97
C GLY A 340 -7.27 18.11 -8.17
N THR A 341 -7.10 19.41 -7.89
CA THR A 341 -8.07 20.42 -8.35
C THR A 341 -7.85 20.86 -9.79
N ASP A 342 -6.66 20.60 -10.35
CA ASP A 342 -6.34 20.89 -11.74
C ASP A 342 -6.83 19.80 -12.71
N ASP A 343 -7.14 20.20 -13.94
CA ASP A 343 -7.62 19.33 -15.03
C ASP A 343 -6.50 18.57 -15.77
N ASN A 344 -5.25 18.66 -15.30
CA ASN A 344 -4.15 17.91 -15.87
C ASN A 344 -4.11 16.47 -15.34
N ASP A 345 -4.34 15.49 -16.22
CA ASP A 345 -4.36 14.06 -15.89
C ASP A 345 -3.04 13.56 -15.25
N LEU A 346 -1.91 14.22 -15.55
CA LEU A 346 -0.62 13.87 -14.96
C LEU A 346 -0.52 14.22 -13.46
N ASP A 347 -1.17 15.31 -13.03
CA ASP A 347 -1.17 15.75 -11.63
C ASP A 347 -2.19 14.97 -10.80
N ARG A 348 -3.21 14.39 -11.44
CA ARG A 348 -4.18 13.48 -10.81
C ARG A 348 -3.65 12.08 -10.57
N SER A 349 -2.58 11.70 -11.26
CA SER A 349 -2.01 10.35 -11.21
C SER A 349 -1.33 10.07 -9.86
N PRO A 350 -1.69 8.95 -9.19
CA PRO A 350 -1.07 8.55 -7.93
C PRO A 350 0.45 8.44 -8.01
N SER A 351 1.14 9.07 -7.07
CA SER A 351 2.60 9.11 -7.03
C SER A 351 3.12 9.15 -5.60
N PHE A 352 4.30 8.59 -5.36
CA PHE A 352 4.90 8.60 -4.02
C PHE A 352 5.35 10.00 -3.59
N LEU A 353 5.03 10.36 -2.35
CA LEU A 353 5.70 11.38 -1.56
C LEU A 353 6.81 10.75 -0.70
N ILE A 354 6.52 9.58 -0.12
CA ILE A 354 7.46 8.71 0.59
C ILE A 354 7.26 7.29 0.09
N GLU A 355 8.33 6.59 -0.27
CA GLU A 355 8.33 5.20 -0.72
C GLU A 355 9.29 4.38 0.14
N ASN A 356 8.86 3.24 0.69
CA ASN A 356 9.80 2.26 1.23
C ASN A 356 10.55 1.57 0.07
N VAL A 357 11.74 2.06 -0.24
CA VAL A 357 12.65 1.51 -1.26
C VAL A 357 13.49 0.33 -0.73
N GLY A 358 13.35 0.00 0.56
CA GLY A 358 13.88 -1.21 1.16
C GLY A 358 13.11 -2.48 0.72
N PRO A 359 13.38 -3.64 1.35
CA PRO A 359 12.66 -4.87 1.04
C PRO A 359 11.15 -4.69 1.25
N ARG A 360 10.33 -5.30 0.38
CA ARG A 360 8.86 -5.18 0.46
C ARG A 360 8.33 -5.71 1.80
N GLN A 361 7.19 -5.19 2.25
CA GLN A 361 6.51 -5.55 3.50
C GLN A 361 7.34 -5.37 4.79
N THR A 362 8.44 -4.60 4.75
CA THR A 362 9.27 -4.33 5.93
C THR A 362 8.88 -3.06 6.70
N GLN A 363 8.09 -2.17 6.08
CA GLN A 363 7.65 -0.93 6.69
C GLN A 363 6.29 -0.51 6.12
N PRO A 364 5.20 -0.83 6.82
CA PRO A 364 3.90 -0.24 6.55
C PRO A 364 3.82 1.20 7.08
N PHE A 365 3.01 2.00 6.41
CA PHE A 365 2.60 3.34 6.87
C PHE A 365 1.13 3.28 7.21
N ALA A 366 0.79 3.72 8.41
CA ALA A 366 -0.55 3.57 8.97
C ALA A 366 -1.33 4.89 9.00
N GLY A 367 -0.63 6.02 9.16
CA GLY A 367 -1.27 7.32 9.37
C GLY A 367 -0.64 8.46 8.58
N VAL A 368 -1.49 9.44 8.25
CA VAL A 368 -1.09 10.73 7.70
C VAL A 368 -2.08 11.82 8.13
N ALA A 369 -1.58 13.00 8.49
CA ALA A 369 -2.40 14.17 8.74
C ALA A 369 -1.69 15.46 8.31
N VAL A 370 -2.48 16.49 8.01
CA VAL A 370 -2.00 17.84 7.69
C VAL A 370 -1.77 18.59 9.00
N GLY A 371 -0.51 18.92 9.30
CA GLY A 371 -0.15 19.72 10.46
C GLY A 371 0.12 21.18 10.10
N PRO A 372 0.56 22.00 11.07
CA PRO A 372 0.80 23.43 10.85
C PRO A 372 2.01 23.71 9.95
N ASP A 373 3.00 22.83 9.89
CA ASP A 373 4.28 23.04 9.22
C ASP A 373 4.78 21.80 8.45
N GLY A 374 3.90 20.87 8.14
CA GLY A 374 4.24 19.66 7.38
C GLY A 374 3.10 18.65 7.32
N LEU A 375 3.33 17.60 6.53
CA LEU A 375 2.55 16.36 6.61
C LEU A 375 3.14 15.47 7.70
N TYR A 376 2.30 15.10 8.65
CA TYR A 376 2.65 14.25 9.79
C TYR A 376 2.33 12.81 9.43
N VAL A 377 3.37 11.99 9.37
CA VAL A 377 3.36 10.63 8.83
C VAL A 377 3.64 9.63 9.94
N VAL A 378 2.87 8.55 9.96
CA VAL A 378 2.94 7.51 10.98
C VAL A 378 3.41 6.19 10.36
N PRO A 379 4.73 5.91 10.38
CA PRO A 379 5.26 4.57 10.14
C PRO A 379 4.81 3.61 11.25
N MET A 380 4.34 2.42 10.89
CA MET A 380 3.83 1.46 11.88
C MET A 380 4.96 0.74 12.63
N LEU A 381 6.08 0.45 11.96
CA LEU A 381 7.24 -0.22 12.55
C LEU A 381 8.37 0.76 12.84
N ASP A 382 9.35 0.30 13.63
CA ASP A 382 10.52 1.07 14.03
C ASP A 382 11.28 1.65 12.83
N VAL A 383 11.59 2.94 12.90
CA VAL A 383 12.28 3.65 11.83
C VAL A 383 13.79 3.56 12.05
N GLY A 384 14.47 2.73 11.26
CA GLY A 384 15.93 2.69 11.21
C GLY A 384 16.60 2.35 12.55
N GLY A 385 15.91 1.62 13.43
CA GLY A 385 16.38 1.29 14.78
C GLY A 385 16.15 2.39 15.84
N GLY A 386 15.50 3.50 15.49
CA GLY A 386 15.16 4.58 16.42
C GLY A 386 13.85 4.40 17.20
N GLY A 387 13.08 3.35 16.91
CA GLY A 387 11.77 3.09 17.50
C GLY A 387 10.60 3.65 16.68
N GLY A 388 9.37 3.47 17.16
CA GLY A 388 8.17 4.05 16.55
C GLY A 388 8.14 5.57 16.68
N ALA A 389 7.72 6.25 15.62
CA ALA A 389 7.84 7.71 15.48
C ALA A 389 6.65 8.33 14.75
N VAL A 390 6.47 9.63 14.93
CA VAL A 390 5.77 10.50 13.99
C VAL A 390 6.82 11.31 13.23
N VAL A 391 6.75 11.23 11.91
CA VAL A 391 7.71 11.84 11.00
C VAL A 391 7.03 12.98 10.25
N ARG A 392 7.65 14.15 10.24
CA ARG A 392 7.17 15.31 9.48
C ARG A 392 7.85 15.36 8.11
N LEU A 393 7.04 15.51 7.06
CA LEU A 393 7.44 15.74 5.68
C LEU A 393 7.11 17.18 5.29
N TYR A 394 8.06 17.91 4.73
CA TYR A 394 7.86 19.29 4.26
C TYR A 394 8.81 19.60 3.10
N TYR A 395 8.46 20.60 2.31
CA TYR A 395 9.25 21.06 1.18
C TYR A 395 10.44 21.91 1.66
N ASP A 396 11.65 21.43 1.38
CA ASP A 396 12.94 22.09 1.63
C ASP A 396 13.92 21.63 0.55
N PRO A 397 13.91 22.26 -0.65
CA PRO A 397 14.71 21.81 -1.78
C PRO A 397 16.22 22.00 -1.56
N VAL A 398 16.61 22.85 -0.60
CA VAL A 398 18.01 23.10 -0.26
C VAL A 398 18.58 21.93 0.54
N HIS A 399 17.79 21.35 1.45
CA HIS A 399 18.20 20.21 2.28
C HIS A 399 17.33 18.97 2.01
N ALA A 400 16.96 18.77 0.74
CA ALA A 400 16.10 17.66 0.34
C ALA A 400 16.72 16.30 0.73
N HIS A 401 15.85 15.34 1.02
CA HIS A 401 16.27 14.00 1.40
C HIS A 401 17.10 13.34 0.28
N PRO A 402 18.25 12.73 0.59
CA PRO A 402 19.19 12.25 -0.43
C PRO A 402 18.68 11.03 -1.21
N VAL A 403 17.83 10.20 -0.61
CA VAL A 403 17.26 9.00 -1.25
C VAL A 403 15.96 9.37 -1.94
N ARG A 404 15.86 9.08 -3.23
CA ARG A 404 14.69 9.44 -4.05
C ARG A 404 13.74 8.27 -4.20
N THR A 405 12.48 8.57 -4.45
CA THR A 405 11.50 7.57 -4.90
C THR A 405 11.96 6.91 -6.20
N SER A 406 11.65 5.63 -6.35
CA SER A 406 12.01 4.81 -7.51
C SER A 406 11.23 5.20 -8.76
N SER A 407 9.99 5.65 -8.58
CA SER A 407 9.12 6.13 -9.66
C SER A 407 8.79 7.61 -9.44
N PRO A 408 9.53 8.54 -10.07
CA PRO A 408 9.21 9.96 -10.02
C PRO A 408 7.97 10.33 -10.84
N ARG A 409 7.43 9.39 -11.65
CA ARG A 409 6.23 9.59 -12.48
C ARG A 409 5.27 8.41 -12.35
N GLY A 410 4.49 8.44 -11.28
CA GLY A 410 3.30 7.59 -11.11
C GLY A 410 3.55 6.18 -10.56
N LEU A 411 2.60 5.69 -9.77
CA LEU A 411 2.51 4.32 -9.24
C LEU A 411 2.09 3.29 -10.30
N PHE A 412 1.60 3.78 -11.44
CA PHE A 412 0.96 2.99 -12.48
C PHE A 412 1.84 2.71 -13.69
N GLN A 413 3.15 2.95 -13.62
CA GLN A 413 4.06 2.28 -14.56
C GLN A 413 4.13 0.81 -14.14
N PRO A 414 3.51 -0.14 -14.87
CA PRO A 414 3.69 -1.53 -14.55
C PRO A 414 5.17 -1.85 -14.82
N PRO A 415 5.82 -2.66 -13.97
CA PRO A 415 7.06 -3.31 -14.35
C PRO A 415 6.81 -4.06 -15.68
N GLY A 416 7.48 -3.63 -16.75
CA GLY A 416 7.40 -4.30 -18.05
C GLY A 416 6.44 -3.69 -19.09
N MET A 417 6.21 -2.37 -19.12
CA MET A 417 5.63 -1.69 -20.30
C MET A 417 6.68 -0.86 -21.06
N ARG A 418 7.90 -1.37 -21.21
CA ARG A 418 9.00 -0.67 -21.87
C ARG A 418 8.74 -0.57 -23.38
N TYR A 419 8.39 -1.66 -24.03
CA TYR A 419 8.16 -1.70 -25.48
C TYR A 419 6.86 -0.97 -25.85
N LEU A 420 5.77 -1.20 -25.12
CA LEU A 420 4.47 -0.55 -25.38
C LEU A 420 4.53 0.97 -25.26
N THR A 421 5.33 1.50 -24.33
CA THR A 421 5.51 2.95 -24.18
C THR A 421 6.55 3.51 -25.13
N SER A 422 7.73 2.88 -25.26
CA SER A 422 8.83 3.41 -26.09
C SER A 422 8.55 3.37 -27.59
N LEU A 423 7.69 2.45 -28.06
CA LEU A 423 7.26 2.34 -29.45
C LEU A 423 6.01 3.18 -29.75
N GLY A 424 5.50 3.92 -28.76
CA GLY A 424 4.36 4.83 -28.92
C GLY A 424 3.01 4.12 -29.06
N CYS A 425 2.88 2.85 -28.67
CA CYS A 425 1.63 2.11 -28.79
C CYS A 425 0.50 2.76 -27.96
N THR A 426 0.84 3.33 -26.80
CA THR A 426 -0.09 4.11 -25.97
C THR A 426 -0.53 5.42 -26.61
N GLY A 427 0.12 5.90 -27.68
CA GLY A 427 -0.32 7.09 -28.41
C GLY A 427 -1.65 6.89 -29.13
N CYS A 428 -1.94 5.67 -29.59
CA CYS A 428 -3.17 5.33 -30.30
C CYS A 428 -4.10 4.40 -29.51
N HIS A 429 -3.55 3.53 -28.66
CA HIS A 429 -4.29 2.54 -27.89
C HIS A 429 -4.33 2.90 -26.40
N ASN A 430 -5.45 2.61 -25.75
CA ASN A 430 -5.53 2.61 -24.30
C ASN A 430 -5.04 1.27 -23.76
N ILE A 431 -4.02 1.28 -22.91
CA ILE A 431 -3.41 0.07 -22.31
C ILE A 431 -3.26 0.31 -20.81
N GLU A 432 -3.89 -0.53 -19.99
CA GLU A 432 -3.96 -0.37 -18.52
C GLU A 432 -4.36 1.07 -18.10
N GLY A 433 -5.29 1.70 -18.84
CA GLY A 433 -5.74 3.07 -18.56
C GLY A 433 -4.80 4.17 -19.08
N ILE A 434 -3.68 3.81 -19.72
CA ILE A 434 -2.70 4.75 -20.28
C ILE A 434 -2.85 4.80 -21.80
N GLY A 435 -3.09 5.99 -22.35
CA GLY A 435 -3.02 6.25 -23.80
C GLY A 435 -4.25 6.88 -24.44
N GLY A 436 -4.33 6.81 -25.77
CA GLY A 436 -5.40 7.40 -26.60
C GLY A 436 -6.49 6.41 -27.04
N GLY A 437 -7.52 6.92 -27.74
CA GLY A 437 -8.68 6.15 -28.22
C GLY A 437 -8.80 6.04 -29.74
N ILE A 438 -7.68 6.17 -30.48
CA ILE A 438 -7.67 6.10 -31.95
C ILE A 438 -7.85 4.65 -32.42
N GLY A 439 -7.14 3.73 -31.75
CA GLY A 439 -7.28 2.29 -31.92
C GLY A 439 -8.16 1.67 -30.82
N PRO A 440 -8.52 0.38 -30.93
CA PRO A 440 -9.25 -0.31 -29.88
C PRO A 440 -8.46 -0.30 -28.56
N ALA A 441 -9.18 -0.22 -27.46
CA ALA A 441 -8.64 -0.39 -26.12
C ALA A 441 -8.01 -1.78 -25.98
N LEU A 442 -6.74 -1.85 -25.60
CA LEU A 442 -5.96 -3.07 -25.42
C LEU A 442 -5.83 -3.47 -23.93
N ASN A 443 -6.74 -2.96 -23.11
CA ASN A 443 -6.90 -3.26 -21.69
C ASN A 443 -8.31 -3.74 -21.34
N ASN A 444 -9.21 -3.77 -22.32
CA ASN A 444 -10.56 -4.26 -22.10
C ASN A 444 -10.58 -5.80 -22.23
N PHE A 445 -11.15 -6.49 -21.24
CA PHE A 445 -11.45 -7.93 -21.29
C PHE A 445 -12.20 -8.30 -22.58
N ASP A 446 -13.06 -7.40 -23.09
CA ASP A 446 -13.77 -7.56 -24.36
C ASP A 446 -12.86 -7.61 -25.59
N ALA A 447 -11.73 -6.89 -25.59
CA ALA A 447 -10.76 -6.93 -26.68
C ALA A 447 -10.00 -8.26 -26.70
N MET A 448 -9.61 -8.77 -25.53
CA MET A 448 -8.99 -10.09 -25.37
C MET A 448 -9.96 -11.22 -25.78
N TRP A 449 -11.18 -11.21 -25.23
CA TRP A 449 -12.18 -12.24 -25.50
C TRP A 449 -12.69 -12.16 -26.93
N GLY A 450 -12.96 -10.95 -27.44
CA GLY A 450 -13.41 -10.69 -28.81
C GLY A 450 -12.37 -11.13 -29.84
N MET A 451 -11.10 -10.78 -29.65
CA MET A 451 -10.01 -11.20 -30.56
C MET A 451 -9.76 -12.70 -30.49
N THR A 452 -9.70 -13.27 -29.27
CA THR A 452 -9.55 -14.72 -29.11
C THR A 452 -10.71 -15.46 -29.76
N ARG A 453 -11.96 -15.01 -29.58
CA ARG A 453 -13.15 -15.60 -30.20
C ARG A 453 -13.09 -15.47 -31.72
N TYR A 454 -12.89 -14.25 -32.23
CA TYR A 454 -12.87 -13.94 -33.68
C TYR A 454 -11.81 -14.75 -34.43
N LEU A 455 -10.56 -14.74 -33.94
CA LEU A 455 -9.46 -15.47 -34.59
C LEU A 455 -9.64 -16.99 -34.57
N ASN A 456 -10.53 -17.49 -33.69
CA ASN A 456 -10.87 -18.90 -33.60
C ASN A 456 -12.21 -19.25 -34.26
N THR A 457 -12.81 -18.36 -35.07
CA THR A 457 -14.01 -18.70 -35.85
C THR A 457 -13.69 -19.26 -37.24
N ALA A 458 -14.64 -20.00 -37.82
CA ALA A 458 -14.52 -20.53 -39.18
C ALA A 458 -14.47 -19.41 -40.24
N GLU A 459 -15.13 -18.28 -39.97
CA GLU A 459 -15.13 -17.12 -40.85
C GLU A 459 -13.73 -16.51 -40.98
N PHE A 460 -12.99 -16.36 -39.87
CA PHE A 460 -11.62 -15.87 -39.92
C PHE A 460 -10.67 -16.83 -40.65
N GLU A 461 -10.83 -18.14 -40.45
CA GLU A 461 -10.05 -19.13 -41.20
C GLU A 461 -10.30 -19.03 -42.71
N GLU A 462 -11.54 -18.79 -43.11
CA GLU A 462 -11.90 -18.64 -44.51
C GLU A 462 -11.32 -17.35 -45.12
N ILE A 463 -11.27 -16.25 -44.35
CA ILE A 463 -10.58 -15.01 -44.75
C ILE A 463 -9.10 -15.30 -45.07
N LEU A 464 -8.39 -15.99 -44.16
CA LEU A 464 -6.99 -16.34 -44.36
C LEU A 464 -6.77 -17.32 -45.53
N LYS A 465 -7.70 -18.27 -45.74
CA LYS A 465 -7.61 -19.25 -46.84
C LYS A 465 -7.88 -18.63 -48.20
N ARG A 466 -8.80 -17.67 -48.30
CA ARG A 466 -9.19 -17.02 -49.57
C ARG A 466 -8.17 -16.01 -50.09
N ARG A 467 -7.35 -15.42 -49.22
CA ARG A 467 -6.34 -14.45 -49.67
C ARG A 467 -5.29 -15.14 -50.53
N ASP A 468 -5.09 -14.61 -51.74
CA ASP A 468 -4.10 -15.14 -52.68
C ASP A 468 -2.68 -14.83 -52.17
N PRO A 469 -1.85 -15.84 -51.86
CA PRO A 469 -0.46 -15.62 -51.42
C PRO A 469 0.41 -14.99 -52.52
N ARG A 470 -0.07 -14.95 -53.77
CA ARG A 470 0.63 -14.34 -54.93
C ARG A 470 0.10 -12.95 -55.28
N ALA A 471 -0.80 -12.38 -54.48
CA ALA A 471 -1.26 -11.01 -54.70
C ALA A 471 -0.08 -10.03 -54.62
N PRO A 472 -0.06 -8.94 -55.42
CA PRO A 472 1.05 -7.98 -55.43
C PRO A 472 1.37 -7.34 -54.08
N ASP A 473 0.39 -7.27 -53.18
CA ASP A 473 0.48 -6.71 -51.83
C ASP A 473 0.69 -7.79 -50.74
N ALA A 474 0.75 -9.07 -51.09
CA ALA A 474 0.97 -10.16 -50.15
C ALA A 474 2.46 -10.20 -49.72
N PRO A 475 2.76 -10.21 -48.41
CA PRO A 475 4.13 -10.41 -47.93
C PRO A 475 4.70 -11.76 -48.36
N SER A 476 6.00 -11.83 -48.64
CA SER A 476 6.67 -13.08 -49.03
C SER A 476 6.57 -14.20 -47.99
N TRP A 477 6.32 -13.84 -46.72
CA TRP A 477 6.14 -14.76 -45.59
C TRP A 477 4.67 -15.11 -45.32
N PHE A 478 3.72 -14.60 -46.11
CA PHE A 478 2.27 -14.79 -45.87
C PHE A 478 1.88 -16.27 -45.79
N GLU A 479 2.43 -17.10 -46.68
CA GLU A 479 2.14 -18.55 -46.70
C GLU A 479 2.54 -19.24 -45.39
N THR A 480 3.73 -18.89 -44.86
CA THR A 480 4.21 -19.38 -43.58
C THR A 480 3.32 -18.90 -42.43
N ALA A 481 2.99 -17.60 -42.40
CA ALA A 481 2.11 -17.03 -41.39
C ALA A 481 0.75 -17.72 -41.38
N ARG A 482 0.14 -17.92 -42.56
CA ARG A 482 -1.13 -18.62 -42.72
C ARG A 482 -1.08 -20.03 -42.14
N SER A 483 -0.04 -20.79 -42.48
CA SER A 483 0.12 -22.17 -41.98
C SER A 483 0.29 -22.21 -40.46
N GLU A 484 1.10 -21.32 -39.88
CA GLU A 484 1.37 -21.30 -38.44
C GLU A 484 0.17 -20.82 -37.62
N ILE A 485 -0.58 -19.82 -38.10
CA ILE A 485 -1.79 -19.32 -37.43
C ILE A 485 -2.89 -20.40 -37.43
N LEU A 486 -3.11 -21.07 -38.57
CA LEU A 486 -4.14 -22.11 -38.69
C LEU A 486 -3.80 -23.39 -37.93
N ALA A 487 -2.52 -23.65 -37.64
CA ALA A 487 -2.08 -24.80 -36.85
C ALA A 487 -2.38 -24.67 -35.35
N GLU A 488 -2.60 -23.45 -34.86
CA GLU A 488 -2.83 -23.18 -33.44
C GLU A 488 -4.31 -22.93 -33.13
N SER A 489 -4.67 -22.85 -31.85
CA SER A 489 -6.02 -22.46 -31.39
C SER A 489 -5.98 -21.70 -30.06
N GLY A 490 -7.12 -21.15 -29.65
CA GLY A 490 -7.26 -20.41 -28.39
C GLY A 490 -6.32 -19.20 -28.32
N THR A 491 -5.76 -18.94 -27.14
CA THR A 491 -4.80 -17.85 -26.90
C THR A 491 -3.47 -18.05 -27.64
N GLN A 492 -3.10 -19.29 -27.96
CA GLN A 492 -1.89 -19.58 -28.72
C GLN A 492 -2.00 -19.11 -30.17
N ARG A 493 -3.19 -19.26 -30.79
CA ARG A 493 -3.47 -18.68 -32.11
C ARG A 493 -3.35 -17.16 -32.10
N VAL A 494 -3.87 -16.51 -31.05
CA VAL A 494 -3.73 -15.05 -30.86
C VAL A 494 -2.26 -14.66 -30.75
N TRP A 495 -1.47 -15.40 -29.97
CA TRP A 495 -0.04 -15.14 -29.81
C TRP A 495 0.67 -15.16 -31.17
N VAL A 496 0.50 -16.22 -31.95
CA VAL A 496 1.13 -16.38 -33.28
C VAL A 496 0.64 -15.32 -34.26
N TRP A 497 -0.68 -15.08 -34.33
CA TRP A 497 -1.28 -14.07 -35.19
C TRP A 497 -0.73 -12.67 -34.88
N LEU A 498 -0.65 -12.30 -33.60
CA LEU A 498 -0.17 -10.98 -33.18
C LEU A 498 1.26 -10.72 -33.64
N GLY A 499 2.11 -11.75 -33.67
CA GLY A 499 3.47 -11.62 -34.19
C GLY A 499 3.51 -11.20 -35.66
N TYR A 500 2.67 -11.82 -36.50
CA TYR A 500 2.57 -11.47 -37.92
C TYR A 500 1.81 -10.16 -38.16
N PHE A 501 0.79 -9.89 -37.35
CA PHE A 501 0.04 -8.64 -37.40
C PHE A 501 0.93 -7.43 -37.09
N LEU A 502 1.84 -7.54 -36.11
CA LEU A 502 2.80 -6.48 -35.79
C LEU A 502 3.90 -6.32 -36.85
N LYS A 503 4.20 -7.37 -37.64
CA LYS A 503 5.11 -7.27 -38.81
C LYS A 503 4.48 -6.51 -39.96
N ASN A 504 3.19 -6.70 -40.20
CA ASN A 504 2.43 -5.98 -41.20
C ASN A 504 0.92 -6.08 -40.88
N PRO A 505 0.28 -5.04 -40.34
CA PRO A 505 -1.14 -5.11 -39.95
C PRO A 505 -2.10 -5.44 -41.10
N ARG A 506 -1.67 -5.20 -42.35
CA ARG A 506 -2.49 -5.42 -43.56
C ARG A 506 -2.29 -6.80 -44.18
N PHE A 507 -1.51 -7.69 -43.56
CA PHE A 507 -1.17 -9.01 -44.13
C PHE A 507 -2.40 -9.90 -44.34
N ALA A 508 -3.38 -9.83 -43.42
CA ALA A 508 -4.60 -10.62 -43.49
C ALA A 508 -5.73 -9.84 -44.18
N GLU A 509 -5.92 -8.57 -43.82
CA GLU A 509 -6.96 -7.69 -44.38
C GLU A 509 -6.35 -6.36 -44.86
N PRO A 510 -6.51 -5.96 -46.14
CA PRO A 510 -5.88 -4.76 -46.69
C PRO A 510 -6.35 -3.44 -46.06
N ASP A 511 -7.58 -3.39 -45.56
CA ASP A 511 -8.26 -2.15 -45.12
C ASP A 511 -8.00 -1.78 -43.66
N VAL A 512 -7.08 -2.49 -42.99
CA VAL A 512 -6.68 -2.22 -41.60
C VAL A 512 -6.03 -0.83 -41.50
N GLN A 513 -6.57 -0.02 -40.58
CA GLN A 513 -6.16 1.37 -40.35
C GLN A 513 -4.87 1.51 -39.53
N MET A 514 -4.45 0.46 -38.82
CA MET A 514 -3.20 0.47 -38.05
C MET A 514 -1.99 0.69 -38.99
N PRO A 515 -1.14 1.70 -38.74
CA PRO A 515 0.05 1.93 -39.54
C PRO A 515 1.06 0.78 -39.36
N ASN A 516 1.84 0.51 -40.41
CA ASN A 516 3.00 -0.36 -40.25
C ASN A 516 4.09 0.43 -39.49
N LEU A 517 4.56 -0.13 -38.38
CA LEU A 517 5.55 0.49 -37.50
C LEU A 517 6.99 0.01 -37.78
N ASP A 518 7.18 -0.89 -38.75
CA ASP A 518 8.48 -1.46 -39.15
C ASP A 518 9.29 -2.00 -37.97
N LEU A 519 8.60 -2.74 -37.08
CA LEU A 519 9.18 -3.29 -35.85
C LEU A 519 10.16 -4.44 -36.13
N THR A 520 11.24 -4.53 -35.34
CA THR A 520 12.14 -5.69 -35.34
C THR A 520 11.51 -6.90 -34.66
N ASP A 521 12.00 -8.11 -34.94
CA ASP A 521 11.52 -9.33 -34.27
C ASP A 521 11.63 -9.25 -32.73
N GLU A 522 12.70 -8.62 -32.20
CA GLU A 522 12.88 -8.40 -30.77
C GLU A 522 11.83 -7.44 -30.20
N GLN A 523 11.52 -6.36 -30.91
CA GLN A 523 10.48 -5.40 -30.51
C GLN A 523 9.10 -6.05 -30.55
N ILE A 524 8.83 -6.89 -31.55
CA ILE A 524 7.57 -7.62 -31.68
C ILE A 524 7.40 -8.59 -30.52
N ASP A 525 8.42 -9.38 -30.19
CA ASP A 525 8.36 -10.30 -29.05
C ASP A 525 8.24 -9.56 -27.72
N GLY A 526 8.92 -8.41 -27.59
CA GLY A 526 8.74 -7.47 -26.50
C GLY A 526 7.28 -7.03 -26.35
N VAL A 527 6.70 -6.41 -27.38
CA VAL A 527 5.31 -5.94 -27.39
C VAL A 527 4.33 -7.08 -27.09
N ARG A 528 4.49 -8.25 -27.72
CA ARG A 528 3.62 -9.41 -27.47
C ARG A 528 3.69 -9.84 -26.01
N SER A 529 4.88 -9.93 -25.44
CA SER A 529 5.09 -10.33 -24.05
C SER A 529 4.47 -9.34 -23.07
N GLU A 530 4.68 -8.05 -23.29
CA GLU A 530 4.12 -6.99 -22.45
C GLU A 530 2.59 -6.93 -22.57
N LEU A 531 2.06 -7.07 -23.79
CA LEU A 531 0.62 -7.06 -24.03
C LEU A 531 -0.08 -8.30 -23.45
N PHE A 532 0.50 -9.50 -23.59
CA PHE A 532 -0.06 -10.70 -22.97
C PHE A 532 0.04 -10.64 -21.45
N ALA A 533 1.09 -10.01 -20.90
CA ALA A 533 1.19 -9.78 -19.46
C ALA A 533 0.13 -8.80 -18.98
N ALA A 534 -0.10 -7.69 -19.70
CA ALA A 534 -1.16 -6.71 -19.40
C ALA A 534 -2.55 -7.37 -19.46
N LEU A 535 -2.83 -8.12 -20.53
CA LEU A 535 -4.10 -8.83 -20.73
C LEU A 535 -4.25 -10.10 -19.86
N ARG A 536 -3.29 -10.41 -18.97
CA ARG A 536 -3.25 -11.63 -18.14
C ARG A 536 -3.46 -12.93 -18.96
N MET A 537 -2.98 -12.97 -20.21
CA MET A 537 -3.13 -14.10 -21.13
C MET A 537 -1.99 -15.12 -20.97
N SER A 538 -2.33 -16.40 -20.94
CA SER A 538 -1.35 -17.48 -20.99
C SER A 538 -1.03 -17.91 -22.42
N TYR A 539 0.25 -18.18 -22.71
CA TYR A 539 0.73 -18.74 -23.97
C TYR A 539 1.89 -19.70 -23.75
N ARG A 540 2.16 -20.55 -24.74
CA ARG A 540 3.30 -21.45 -24.74
C ARG A 540 4.53 -20.71 -25.25
N GLN A 541 5.44 -20.38 -24.33
CA GLN A 541 6.76 -19.84 -24.66
C GLN A 541 7.55 -20.84 -25.52
N PRO A 542 8.18 -20.43 -26.64
CA PRO A 542 9.12 -21.29 -27.33
C PRO A 542 10.23 -21.70 -26.34
N THR A 543 10.50 -23.00 -26.24
CA THR A 543 11.56 -23.49 -25.37
C THR A 543 12.89 -22.98 -25.90
N PRO A 544 13.67 -22.18 -25.14
CA PRO A 544 14.97 -21.72 -25.61
C PRO A 544 15.88 -22.94 -25.84
N PRO A 545 16.79 -22.87 -26.83
CA PRO A 545 17.74 -23.94 -27.10
C PRO A 545 18.47 -24.36 -25.81
N PHE A 546 18.80 -25.65 -25.70
CA PHE A 546 19.47 -26.21 -24.52
C PHE A 546 20.72 -25.43 -24.10
N THR A 547 21.44 -24.86 -25.07
CA THR A 547 22.63 -24.01 -24.88
C THR A 547 22.34 -22.77 -24.04
N THR A 548 21.22 -22.08 -24.28
CA THR A 548 20.84 -20.86 -23.54
C THR A 548 20.44 -21.21 -22.10
N ARG A 549 19.74 -22.34 -21.89
CA ARG A 549 19.41 -22.83 -20.54
C ARG A 549 20.66 -23.19 -19.74
N ALA A 550 21.64 -23.84 -20.37
CA ALA A 550 22.89 -24.20 -19.73
C ALA A 550 23.66 -22.94 -19.30
N ILE A 551 23.75 -21.93 -20.17
CA ILE A 551 24.43 -20.66 -19.86
C ILE A 551 23.71 -19.91 -18.73
N ASP A 552 22.38 -19.83 -18.75
CA ASP A 552 21.62 -19.13 -17.71
C ASP A 552 21.58 -19.88 -16.38
N PHE A 553 21.59 -21.21 -16.42
CA PHE A 553 21.74 -22.05 -15.23
C PHE A 553 23.13 -21.87 -14.62
N VAL A 554 24.18 -21.84 -15.43
CA VAL A 554 25.56 -21.59 -14.99
C VAL A 554 25.71 -20.18 -14.43
N LYS A 555 25.15 -19.15 -15.08
CA LYS A 555 25.17 -17.76 -14.59
C LYS A 555 24.43 -17.61 -13.26
N ARG A 556 23.22 -18.18 -13.14
CA ARG A 556 22.41 -18.11 -11.91
C ARG A 556 23.02 -18.88 -10.75
N ASN A 557 23.70 -19.99 -11.03
CA ASN A 557 24.28 -20.87 -10.02
C ASN A 557 25.80 -20.73 -9.87
N ALA A 558 26.43 -19.74 -10.50
CA ALA A 558 27.89 -19.55 -10.49
C ALA A 558 28.47 -19.49 -9.07
N ARG A 559 27.74 -18.87 -8.13
CA ARG A 559 28.11 -18.80 -6.70
C ARG A 559 28.04 -20.16 -6.01
N TYR A 560 27.03 -20.97 -6.31
CA TYR A 560 26.83 -22.31 -5.73
C TYR A 560 27.76 -23.37 -6.34
N LEU A 561 28.03 -23.27 -7.65
CA LEU A 561 29.01 -24.11 -8.34
C LEU A 561 30.43 -23.82 -7.85
N GLY A 562 30.78 -22.55 -7.60
CA GLY A 562 32.05 -22.16 -6.98
C GLY A 562 32.24 -22.74 -5.56
N LEU A 563 31.20 -22.65 -4.72
CA LEU A 563 31.20 -23.26 -3.38
C LEU A 563 31.31 -24.79 -3.42
N GLY A 564 30.64 -25.44 -4.37
CA GLY A 564 30.70 -26.90 -4.55
C GLY A 564 32.09 -27.39 -4.96
N VAL A 565 32.79 -26.66 -5.84
CA VAL A 565 34.17 -26.99 -6.26
C VAL A 565 35.15 -26.82 -5.10
N VAL A 566 35.00 -25.78 -4.29
CA VAL A 566 35.84 -25.56 -3.10
C VAL A 566 35.58 -26.64 -2.03
N ALA A 567 34.33 -26.99 -1.77
CA ALA A 567 33.98 -28.04 -0.82
C ALA A 567 34.46 -29.43 -1.27
N GLY A 568 34.33 -29.75 -2.57
CA GLY A 568 34.81 -31.00 -3.14
C GLY A 568 36.32 -31.14 -3.13
N SER A 569 37.05 -30.06 -3.44
CA SER A 569 38.52 -30.06 -3.39
C SER A 569 39.06 -30.18 -1.96
N LEU A 570 38.40 -29.54 -0.98
CA LEU A 570 38.69 -29.74 0.45
C LEU A 570 38.46 -31.20 0.88
N ALA A 571 37.32 -31.80 0.57
CA ALA A 571 37.03 -33.19 0.94
C ALA A 571 38.03 -34.20 0.34
N THR A 572 38.45 -33.97 -0.91
CA THR A 572 39.44 -34.81 -1.59
C THR A 572 40.83 -34.68 -0.94
N ALA A 573 41.22 -33.46 -0.53
CA ALA A 573 42.46 -33.22 0.20
C ALA A 573 42.46 -33.91 1.57
N THR A 574 41.35 -33.88 2.32
CA THR A 574 41.23 -34.56 3.62
C THR A 574 41.33 -36.08 3.48
N LEU A 575 40.75 -36.65 2.43
CA LEU A 575 40.84 -38.08 2.12
C LEU A 575 42.27 -38.52 1.77
N LEU A 576 43.00 -37.70 1.00
CA LEU A 576 44.40 -37.95 0.65
C LEU A 576 45.34 -37.84 1.86
N VAL A 577 45.11 -36.87 2.76
CA VAL A 577 45.88 -36.75 4.00
C VAL A 577 45.56 -37.88 4.97
N GLY A 578 44.29 -38.27 5.10
CA GLY A 578 43.85 -39.38 5.95
C GLY A 578 44.42 -40.73 5.48
N SER A 579 44.43 -40.98 4.18
CA SER A 579 45.01 -42.20 3.61
C SER A 579 46.54 -42.23 3.73
N ALA A 580 47.24 -41.10 3.59
CA ALA A 580 48.67 -41.00 3.86
C ALA A 580 49.02 -41.23 5.34
N PHE A 581 48.16 -40.78 6.27
CA PHE A 581 48.32 -41.00 7.70
C PHE A 581 48.11 -42.47 8.08
N LEU A 582 47.08 -43.12 7.53
CA LEU A 582 46.81 -44.55 7.72
C LEU A 582 47.93 -45.44 7.14
N PHE A 583 48.51 -45.05 6.00
CA PHE A 583 49.63 -45.76 5.38
C PHE A 583 50.94 -45.60 6.17
N ARG A 584 51.18 -44.43 6.80
CA ARG A 584 52.30 -44.23 7.73
C ARG A 584 52.10 -44.96 9.07
N TRP A 585 50.86 -45.06 9.54
CA TRP A 585 50.51 -45.77 10.76
C TRP A 585 50.67 -47.30 10.60
N SER A 586 50.26 -47.86 9.46
CA SER A 586 50.43 -49.29 9.18
C SER A 586 51.90 -49.71 9.07
N ARG A 587 52.76 -48.88 8.48
CA ARG A 587 54.22 -49.11 8.40
C ARG A 587 54.95 -49.04 9.75
N ARG A 588 54.40 -48.32 10.75
CA ARG A 588 54.98 -48.27 12.11
C ARG A 588 54.63 -49.50 12.95
N ARG A 589 53.53 -50.20 12.66
CA ARG A 589 53.15 -51.45 13.34
C ARG A 589 53.89 -52.69 12.84
N THR A 590 54.50 -52.65 11.66
CA THR A 590 55.24 -53.79 11.10
C THR A 590 56.74 -53.77 11.45
N ARG A 591 57.18 -52.94 12.41
CA ARG A 591 58.58 -52.83 12.85
C ARG A 591 58.78 -52.85 14.38
N SER A 592 57.79 -53.33 15.13
CA SER A 592 57.93 -53.63 16.57
C SER A 592 57.92 -55.13 16.82
#